data_AF-A0A6L8EYL0-F1
#
_entry.id   AF-A0A6L8EYL0-F1
#
_cell.length_a   1.000
_cell.length_b   1.000
_cell.length_c   1.000
_cell.angle_alpha   90.00
_cell.angle_beta   90.00
_cell.angle_gamma   90.00
#
_symmetry.space_group_name_H-M   'P 1'
#
loop_
_entity.id
_entity.type
_entity.pdbx_description
1 polymer ?
#
loop_
_entity_poly.entity_id
_entity_poly.type
_entity_poly.pdbx_seq_one_letter_code
_entity_poly.pdbx_strand_id
1 'polypeptide(L)'
;MTSINLSEKRQPLLIVHIKKFPRDQQVKLFRIASASGRTEDIVTNDLSQSDVPATQQECRVRWKIEQLHRELKQTTGISKCQSRQHRGQRNHIACCL
;
A
#
# COMPACT_ATOMS: atom_id res chain seq x y z
N MET A 1 -7.34 3.11 37.83
CA MET A 1 -6.01 2.60 37.47
C MET A 1 -5.76 2.97 36.01
N THR A 2 -5.06 4.07 35.81
CA THR A 2 -4.81 4.69 34.50
C THR A 2 -3.85 3.81 33.71
N SER A 3 -4.38 3.06 32.74
CA SER A 3 -3.56 2.34 31.77
C SER A 3 -2.75 3.36 30.97
N ILE A 4 -1.45 3.36 31.18
CA ILE A 4 -0.48 4.19 30.46
C ILE A 4 -0.53 3.76 28.99
N ASN A 5 -1.05 4.65 28.13
CA ASN A 5 -1.15 4.46 26.69
C ASN A 5 0.27 4.55 26.09
N LEU A 6 0.91 3.39 25.86
CA LEU A 6 2.29 3.28 25.36
C LEU A 6 2.48 3.69 23.87
N SER A 7 1.54 4.42 23.25
CA SER A 7 1.60 4.75 21.82
C SER A 7 1.71 6.24 21.48
N GLU A 8 1.97 7.12 22.45
CA GLU A 8 2.09 8.56 22.18
C GLU A 8 3.54 9.00 21.92
N LYS A 9 4.36 8.15 21.28
CA LYS A 9 5.57 8.63 20.61
C LYS A 9 5.15 9.31 19.31
N ARG A 10 4.84 10.62 19.38
CA ARG A 10 4.73 11.49 18.20
C ARG A 10 6.02 11.36 17.40
N GLN A 11 5.98 10.54 16.35
CA GLN A 11 7.09 10.43 15.41
C GLN A 11 7.10 11.71 14.55
N PRO A 12 8.27 12.32 14.29
CA PRO A 12 8.32 13.60 13.60
C PRO A 12 7.81 13.42 12.17
N LEU A 13 6.76 14.19 11.83
CA LEU A 13 6.36 14.42 10.45
C LEU A 13 7.47 15.21 9.77
N LEU A 14 8.20 14.55 8.86
CA LEU A 14 9.36 15.15 8.20
C LEU A 14 9.04 15.40 6.73
N ILE A 15 9.30 16.61 6.26
CA ILE A 15 9.36 16.87 4.83
C ILE A 15 10.75 16.45 4.35
N VAL A 16 10.79 15.53 3.40
CA VAL A 16 12.02 14.94 2.88
C VAL A 16 12.10 15.08 1.37
N HIS A 17 13.32 15.05 0.86
CA HIS A 17 13.59 14.90 -0.56
C HIS A 17 14.14 13.49 -0.83
N ILE A 18 13.51 12.76 -1.74
CA ILE A 18 13.96 11.42 -2.14
C ILE A 18 15.14 11.56 -3.09
N LYS A 19 16.19 10.75 -2.88
CA LYS A 19 17.36 10.74 -3.76
C LYS A 19 16.94 10.40 -5.21
N LYS A 20 17.37 11.21 -6.17
CA LYS A 20 17.01 11.13 -7.61
C LYS A 20 15.54 11.50 -7.94
N PHE A 21 14.81 12.12 -7.02
CA PHE A 21 13.51 12.72 -7.33
C PHE A 21 13.70 14.13 -7.93
N PRO A 22 12.71 14.67 -8.66
CA PRO A 22 12.76 16.07 -9.12
C PRO A 22 13.01 17.04 -7.96
N ARG A 23 13.87 18.05 -8.17
CA ARG A 23 14.31 18.98 -7.10
C ARG A 23 13.14 19.74 -6.47
N ASP A 24 12.15 20.05 -7.28
CA ASP A 24 10.99 20.86 -6.89
C ASP A 24 9.90 20.01 -6.22
N GLN A 25 10.18 18.70 -6.02
CA GLN A 25 9.22 17.76 -5.47
C GLN A 25 9.70 17.24 -4.11
N GLN A 26 9.06 17.76 -3.08
CA GLN A 26 9.20 17.30 -1.71
C GLN A 26 8.03 16.36 -1.35
N VAL A 27 8.26 15.50 -0.37
CA VAL A 27 7.27 14.54 0.09
C VAL A 27 7.26 14.50 1.61
N LYS A 28 6.13 14.08 2.18
CA LYS A 28 5.98 13.96 3.63
C LYS A 28 6.20 12.51 4.05
N LEU A 29 7.10 12.31 5.01
CA LEU A 29 7.44 11.01 5.58
C LEU A 29 6.73 10.81 6.91
N PHE A 30 6.10 9.64 7.03
CA PHE A 30 5.42 9.13 8.21
C PHE A 30 6.15 7.86 8.64
N ARG A 31 6.71 7.86 9.86
CA ARG A 31 7.34 6.68 10.44
C ARG A 31 6.42 6.05 11.46
N ILE A 32 6.00 4.82 11.20
CA ILE A 32 5.02 4.09 12.01
C ILE A 32 5.72 2.87 12.62
N ALA A 33 5.83 2.84 13.95
CA ALA A 33 6.30 1.67 14.66
C ALA A 33 5.15 0.67 14.83
N SER A 34 5.34 -0.55 14.34
CA SER A 34 4.43 -1.67 14.59
C SER A 34 4.72 -2.33 15.94
N ALA A 35 3.70 -2.90 16.56
CA ALA A 35 3.84 -3.72 17.77
C ALA A 35 4.78 -4.94 17.57
N SER A 36 4.97 -5.37 16.33
CA SER A 36 5.92 -6.42 15.94
C SER A 36 7.40 -6.00 15.99
N GLY A 37 7.69 -4.75 16.35
CA GLY A 37 9.05 -4.18 16.32
C GLY A 37 9.51 -3.72 14.94
N ARG A 38 8.72 -3.97 13.89
CA ARG A 38 8.99 -3.44 12.54
C ARG A 38 8.60 -1.98 12.45
N THR A 39 9.43 -1.19 11.80
CA THR A 39 9.13 0.21 11.48
C THR A 39 8.76 0.32 10.01
N GLU A 40 7.61 0.90 9.73
CA GLU A 40 7.12 1.18 8.39
C GLU A 40 7.28 2.67 8.08
N ASP A 41 7.96 2.97 6.98
CA ASP A 41 8.14 4.33 6.48
C ASP A 41 7.14 4.53 5.31
N ILE A 42 6.13 5.36 5.52
CA ILE A 42 5.10 5.72 4.54
C ILE A 42 5.37 7.13 4.03
N VAL A 43 5.29 7.32 2.72
CA VAL A 43 5.58 8.60 2.07
C VAL A 43 4.37 9.04 1.26
N THR A 44 3.98 10.31 1.37
CA THR A 44 2.90 10.91 0.59
C THR A 44 3.36 12.22 -0.08
N ASN A 45 2.80 12.50 -1.25
CA ASN A 45 2.92 13.78 -1.94
C ASN A 45 1.99 14.85 -1.35
N ASP A 46 0.99 14.45 -0.55
CA ASP A 46 0.13 15.39 0.15
C ASP A 46 0.86 15.97 1.39
N LEU A 47 1.42 17.17 1.22
CA LEU A 47 2.11 17.88 2.29
C LEU A 47 1.15 18.36 3.39
N SER A 48 -0.15 18.48 3.10
CA SER A 48 -1.17 18.92 4.08
C SER A 48 -1.57 17.82 5.05
N GLN A 49 -1.42 16.55 4.65
CA GLN A 49 -1.76 15.39 5.48
C GLN A 49 -0.98 15.41 6.81
N SER A 50 -1.67 15.33 7.94
CA SER A 50 -1.08 15.32 9.28
C SER A 50 -1.57 14.15 10.14
N ASP A 51 -2.58 13.42 9.68
CA ASP A 51 -3.21 12.32 10.39
C ASP A 51 -2.48 11.00 10.09
N VAL A 52 -1.76 10.51 11.11
CA VAL A 52 -1.00 9.26 11.06
C VAL A 52 -1.94 8.05 10.92
N PRO A 53 -2.98 7.85 11.77
CA PRO A 53 -3.99 6.82 11.58
C PRO A 53 -4.62 6.78 10.19
N ALA A 54 -5.05 7.94 9.67
CA ALA A 54 -5.65 8.01 8.33
C ALA A 54 -4.65 7.60 7.24
N THR A 55 -3.42 8.11 7.32
CA THR A 55 -2.34 7.74 6.38
C THR A 55 -2.04 6.24 6.43
N GLN A 56 -2.01 5.65 7.62
CA GLN A 56 -1.82 4.21 7.77
C GLN A 56 -2.96 3.41 7.15
N GLN A 57 -4.20 3.87 7.35
CA GLN A 57 -5.38 3.20 6.81
C GLN A 57 -5.41 3.24 5.28
N GLU A 58 -5.11 4.39 4.69
CA GLU A 58 -4.96 4.51 3.23
C GLU A 58 -3.84 3.61 2.69
N CYS A 59 -2.69 3.57 3.38
CA CYS A 59 -1.60 2.68 2.97
C CYS A 59 -1.98 1.19 3.01
N ARG A 60 -2.90 0.78 3.89
CA ARG A 60 -3.40 -0.61 3.94
C ARG A 60 -4.21 -0.97 2.70
N VAL A 61 -4.86 -0.01 2.05
CA VAL A 61 -5.62 -0.25 0.80
C VAL A 61 -4.71 -0.82 -0.30
N ARG A 62 -3.42 -0.49 -0.30
CA ARG A 62 -2.42 -1.05 -1.23
C ARG A 62 -2.46 -2.58 -1.28
N TRP A 63 -2.66 -3.25 -0.15
CA TRP A 63 -2.72 -4.71 -0.10
C TRP A 63 -3.95 -5.32 -0.79
N LYS A 64 -5.01 -4.54 -1.01
CA LYS A 64 -6.22 -5.04 -1.68
C LYS A 64 -5.96 -5.47 -3.13
N ILE A 65 -5.00 -4.86 -3.82
CA ILE A 65 -4.63 -5.31 -5.17
C ILE A 65 -3.98 -6.69 -5.16
N GLU A 66 -3.15 -6.98 -4.15
CA GLU A 66 -2.53 -8.29 -4.00
C GLU A 66 -3.57 -9.35 -3.62
N GLN A 67 -4.51 -8.98 -2.75
CA GLN A 67 -5.66 -9.83 -2.43
C GLN A 67 -6.48 -10.14 -3.69
N LEU A 68 -6.85 -9.13 -4.49
CA LEU A 68 -7.56 -9.28 -5.76
C LEU A 68 -6.80 -10.22 -6.71
N HIS A 69 -5.50 -9.99 -6.92
CA HIS A 69 -4.69 -10.85 -7.79
C HIS A 69 -4.62 -12.29 -7.30
N ARG A 70 -4.53 -12.52 -5.98
CA ARG A 70 -4.50 -13.86 -5.40
C ARG A 70 -5.84 -14.56 -5.61
N GLU A 71 -6.94 -13.90 -5.27
CA GLU A 71 -8.29 -14.45 -5.39
C GLU A 71 -8.63 -14.73 -6.85
N LEU A 72 -8.41 -13.76 -7.75
CA LEU A 72 -8.61 -13.93 -9.18
C LEU A 72 -7.91 -15.19 -9.72
N LYS A 73 -6.65 -15.44 -9.35
CA LYS A 73 -5.91 -16.63 -9.79
C LYS A 73 -6.46 -17.93 -9.20
N GLN A 74 -6.85 -17.92 -7.93
CA GLN A 74 -7.28 -19.11 -7.21
C GLN A 74 -8.70 -19.54 -7.57
N THR A 75 -9.62 -18.59 -7.72
CA THR A 75 -11.05 -18.86 -7.91
C THR A 75 -11.42 -19.04 -9.37
N THR A 76 -10.88 -18.20 -10.27
CA THR A 76 -11.26 -18.21 -11.69
C THR A 76 -10.38 -19.09 -12.56
N GLY A 77 -9.20 -19.47 -12.07
CA GLY A 77 -8.23 -20.22 -12.87
C GLY A 77 -7.67 -19.41 -14.04
N ILE A 78 -7.67 -18.08 -13.99
CA ILE A 78 -7.14 -17.19 -15.06
C ILE A 78 -5.75 -17.60 -15.56
N SER A 79 -4.90 -18.13 -14.65
CA SER A 79 -3.54 -18.59 -14.95
C SER A 79 -3.45 -20.01 -15.53
N LYS A 80 -4.57 -20.74 -15.61
CA LYS A 80 -4.65 -22.14 -16.08
C LYS A 80 -5.26 -22.29 -17.47
N CYS A 81 -5.49 -21.19 -18.19
CA CYS A 81 -6.05 -21.21 -19.55
C CYS A 81 -5.17 -22.05 -20.50
N GLN A 82 -5.76 -23.07 -21.13
CA GLN A 82 -5.08 -23.94 -22.11
C GLN A 82 -5.21 -23.44 -23.55
N SER A 83 -5.89 -22.32 -23.79
CA SER A 83 -6.02 -21.76 -25.13
C SER A 83 -4.66 -21.27 -25.64
N ARG A 84 -4.28 -21.70 -26.84
CA ARG A 84 -3.04 -21.27 -27.52
C ARG A 84 -3.28 -20.07 -28.45
N GLN A 85 -4.55 -19.74 -28.71
CA GLN A 85 -4.92 -18.60 -29.53
C GLN A 85 -5.07 -17.36 -28.64
N HIS A 86 -4.44 -16.28 -29.08
CA HIS A 86 -4.43 -15.01 -28.36
C HIS A 86 -5.84 -14.43 -28.10
N ARG A 87 -6.77 -14.57 -29.04
CA ARG A 87 -8.18 -14.15 -28.83
C ARG A 87 -8.85 -14.96 -27.72
N GLY A 88 -8.63 -16.27 -27.69
CA GLY A 88 -9.18 -17.14 -26.64
C GLY A 88 -8.63 -16.79 -25.25
N GLN A 89 -7.33 -16.50 -25.16
CA GLN A 89 -6.70 -16.05 -23.92
C GLN A 89 -7.29 -14.70 -23.43
N ARG A 90 -7.45 -13.73 -24.33
CA ARG A 90 -8.05 -12.43 -23.98
C ARG A 90 -9.50 -12.54 -23.55
N ASN A 91 -10.29 -13.35 -24.25
CA ASN A 91 -11.68 -13.60 -23.86
C ASN A 91 -11.78 -14.26 -22.48
N HIS A 92 -10.92 -15.24 -22.20
CA HIS A 92 -10.87 -15.89 -20.88
C HIS A 92 -10.51 -14.88 -19.78
N ILE A 93 -9.49 -14.06 -19.97
CA ILE A 93 -9.13 -12.97 -19.05
C ILE A 93 -10.31 -12.03 -18.80
N ALA A 94 -11.01 -11.63 -19.87
CA ALA A 94 -12.16 -10.73 -19.78
C ALA A 94 -13.37 -11.35 -19.06
N CYS A 95 -13.55 -12.67 -19.10
CA CYS A 95 -14.61 -13.36 -18.35
C CYS A 95 -14.26 -13.57 -16.87
N CYS A 96 -12.98 -13.58 -16.51
CA CYS A 96 -12.53 -13.78 -15.14
C CYS A 96 -12.50 -12.48 -14.32
N LEU A 97 -12.35 -11.32 -14.97
CA LEU A 97 -12.32 -9.99 -14.37
C LEU A 97 -13.72 -9.41 -14.22
#